data_AF-A0AAV5QAQ5-F1
#
_entry.id   AF-A0AAV5QAQ5-F1
#
_cell.length_a   1.000
_cell.length_b   1.000
_cell.length_c   1.000
_cell.angle_alpha   90.00
_cell.angle_beta   90.00
_cell.angle_gamma   90.00
#
_symmetry.space_group_name_H-M   'P 1'
#
loop_
_entity.id
_entity.type
_entity.pdbx_description
1 polymer ?
#
loop_
_entity_poly.entity_id
_entity_poly.type
_entity_poly.pdbx_seq_one_letter_code
_entity_poly.pdbx_strand_id
1 'polypeptide(L)'
;MHKTPTEHPATLLSNLIPEKVQISLLKTPKRQLLETSVYATRLLSVRQSYKFALLTQWLNLLGHLIKLDDFDVENWEEELVGAAQPNIQLKIEGGIQKALLDSKKDAAFTSNDSFDAFVEYWERKYIPNEEKYDEYIEPFSTLPLIDKIEKLYLFILEVNLKSWSNLRKQIDKYADAFNDLRLNPIFSVDNSSDDVKSREDWFVLQDARVYHRVLEFNQFNEATIANWECLSIGIYEFDRLYTDLSNSKNKNYQKLAQKLSLFVDFIIDHDLPKRKQSAQRKREIELQNLLANRKRSSRLEIKEKRKNEEEAKRREEEEQERLQQRERRRAKRVAEMELEVRSSREERERKRLKREEGQVDGQELPVNGQELPIPQQVQDKESLVEEKVQLPVQELPVQEQVQLPVQELPVQEQELPVQQHQLPVQTPAVPPPPTQTQFQNF
;
A
#
# COMPACT_ATOMS: atom_id res chain seq x y z
N MET A 1 -30.49 -0.16 19.35
CA MET A 1 -29.65 -1.37 19.52
C MET A 1 -28.41 -1.20 18.66
N HIS A 2 -27.29 -0.77 19.26
CA HIS A 2 -26.02 -0.64 18.57
C HIS A 2 -25.46 -2.04 18.33
N LYS A 3 -25.46 -2.49 17.07
CA LYS A 3 -24.78 -3.73 16.65
C LYS A 3 -23.30 -3.62 17.00
N THR A 4 -22.77 -4.65 17.63
CA THR A 4 -21.34 -4.77 17.98
C THR A 4 -20.45 -4.56 16.74
N PRO A 5 -19.29 -3.89 16.83
CA PRO A 5 -18.54 -3.44 15.66
C PRO A 5 -17.74 -4.54 14.93
N THR A 6 -17.93 -5.82 15.26
CA THR A 6 -16.89 -6.85 15.04
C THR A 6 -17.33 -8.09 14.28
N GLU A 7 -18.60 -8.22 13.89
CA GLU A 7 -19.04 -9.40 13.13
C GLU A 7 -18.66 -9.29 11.64
N HIS A 8 -18.30 -10.44 11.04
CA HIS A 8 -17.91 -10.51 9.63
C HIS A 8 -19.16 -10.35 8.75
N PRO A 9 -19.16 -9.54 7.67
CA PRO A 9 -20.38 -9.29 6.89
C PRO A 9 -21.05 -10.56 6.34
N ALA A 10 -20.26 -11.59 6.04
CA ALA A 10 -20.77 -12.90 5.64
C ALA A 10 -21.70 -13.60 6.66
N THR A 11 -21.71 -13.23 7.95
CA THR A 11 -22.66 -13.79 8.94
C THR A 11 -24.06 -13.22 8.80
N LEU A 12 -24.20 -12.10 8.08
CA LEU A 12 -25.47 -11.39 7.89
C LEU A 12 -26.09 -11.67 6.51
N LEU A 13 -25.50 -12.57 5.73
CA LEU A 13 -25.98 -12.92 4.40
C LEU A 13 -27.32 -13.65 4.49
N SER A 14 -28.24 -13.31 3.59
CA SER A 14 -29.53 -13.97 3.49
C SER A 14 -29.40 -15.42 2.98
N ASN A 15 -30.52 -16.15 3.04
CA ASN A 15 -30.61 -17.52 2.50
C ASN A 15 -30.47 -17.59 0.97
N LEU A 16 -30.40 -16.43 0.28
CA LEU A 16 -30.10 -16.37 -1.14
C LEU A 16 -28.71 -16.93 -1.45
N ILE A 17 -27.73 -16.62 -0.58
CA ILE A 17 -26.35 -17.06 -0.76
C ILE A 17 -26.19 -18.46 -0.16
N PRO A 18 -25.73 -19.47 -0.92
CA PRO A 18 -25.56 -20.83 -0.40
C PRO A 18 -24.63 -20.86 0.82
N GLU A 19 -25.00 -21.64 1.85
CA GLU A 19 -24.25 -21.74 3.11
C GLU A 19 -22.76 -22.09 2.90
N LYS A 20 -22.47 -22.97 1.93
CA LYS A 20 -21.07 -23.30 1.54
C LYS A 20 -20.28 -22.06 1.11
N VAL A 21 -20.90 -21.15 0.38
CA VAL A 21 -20.29 -19.89 -0.06
C VAL A 21 -20.10 -18.96 1.13
N GLN A 22 -21.09 -18.86 2.02
CA GLN A 22 -20.97 -18.08 3.26
C GLN A 22 -19.78 -18.56 4.12
N ILE A 23 -19.64 -19.88 4.33
CA ILE A 23 -18.51 -20.49 5.04
C ILE A 23 -17.18 -20.16 4.34
N SER A 24 -17.15 -20.12 3.00
CA SER A 24 -15.96 -19.71 2.26
C SER A 24 -15.63 -18.24 2.45
N LEU A 25 -16.64 -17.35 2.46
CA LEU A 25 -16.47 -15.92 2.66
C LEU A 25 -15.98 -15.58 4.07
N LEU A 26 -16.43 -16.32 5.09
CA LEU A 26 -15.94 -16.19 6.47
C LEU A 26 -14.42 -16.44 6.61
N LYS A 27 -13.80 -17.14 5.66
CA LYS A 27 -12.35 -17.38 5.61
C LYS A 27 -11.59 -16.28 4.84
N THR A 28 -12.29 -15.36 4.21
CA THR A 28 -11.72 -14.22 3.46
C THR A 28 -11.68 -12.95 4.33
N PRO A 29 -10.95 -11.89 3.93
CA PRO A 29 -10.96 -10.63 4.63
C PRO A 29 -12.37 -10.03 4.69
N LYS A 30 -12.71 -9.42 5.83
CA LYS A 30 -13.98 -8.70 6.02
C LYS A 30 -14.22 -7.62 4.98
N ARG A 31 -13.15 -6.95 4.56
CA ARG A 31 -13.16 -5.89 3.55
C ARG A 31 -12.06 -6.09 2.53
N GLN A 32 -12.37 -5.82 1.28
CA GLN A 32 -11.38 -5.66 0.20
C GLN A 32 -10.66 -4.31 0.36
N LEU A 33 -9.53 -4.14 -0.35
CA LEU A 33 -8.75 -2.90 -0.30
C LEU A 33 -9.59 -1.69 -0.72
N LEU A 34 -10.30 -1.80 -1.84
CA LEU A 34 -11.16 -0.75 -2.41
C LEU A 34 -12.41 -0.43 -1.58
N GLU A 35 -12.77 -1.28 -0.62
CA GLU A 35 -13.88 -1.05 0.32
C GLU A 35 -13.44 -0.19 1.53
N THR A 36 -12.16 0.17 1.62
CA THR A 36 -11.66 1.11 2.63
C THR A 36 -12.20 2.51 2.34
N SER A 37 -12.64 3.24 3.37
CA SER A 37 -13.31 4.55 3.23
C SER A 37 -12.56 5.52 2.30
N VAL A 38 -11.23 5.57 2.37
CA VAL A 38 -10.41 6.47 1.56
C VAL A 38 -10.56 6.20 0.06
N TYR A 39 -10.51 4.93 -0.36
CA TYR A 39 -10.66 4.54 -1.76
C TYR A 39 -12.12 4.54 -2.21
N ALA A 40 -13.02 4.08 -1.34
CA ALA A 40 -14.45 4.05 -1.62
C ALA A 40 -15.00 5.44 -1.94
N THR A 41 -14.63 6.48 -1.16
CA THR A 41 -15.05 7.86 -1.42
C THR A 41 -14.51 8.40 -2.75
N ARG A 42 -13.24 8.09 -3.10
CA ARG A 42 -12.64 8.52 -4.38
C ARG A 42 -13.29 7.84 -5.59
N LEU A 43 -13.67 6.57 -5.46
CA LEU A 43 -14.30 5.80 -6.53
C LEU A 43 -15.81 6.02 -6.64
N LEU A 44 -16.45 6.64 -5.64
CA LEU A 44 -17.90 6.82 -5.63
C LEU A 44 -18.38 7.60 -6.86
N SER A 45 -17.77 8.76 -7.15
CA SER A 45 -18.14 9.60 -8.30
C SER A 45 -17.89 8.88 -9.64
N VAL A 46 -16.83 8.08 -9.72
CA VAL A 46 -16.50 7.29 -10.91
C VAL A 46 -17.51 6.17 -11.13
N ARG A 47 -17.82 5.40 -10.09
CA ARG A 47 -18.76 4.28 -10.17
C ARG A 47 -20.20 4.75 -10.44
N GLN A 48 -20.55 5.96 -10.01
CA GLN A 48 -21.82 6.64 -10.34
C GLN A 48 -21.85 7.23 -11.76
N SER A 49 -20.75 7.22 -12.51
CA SER A 49 -20.73 7.68 -13.89
C SER A 49 -21.19 6.58 -14.84
N TYR A 50 -22.20 6.88 -15.67
CA TYR A 50 -22.60 5.97 -16.75
C TYR A 50 -21.47 5.78 -17.77
N LYS A 51 -20.60 6.79 -17.96
CA LYS A 51 -19.44 6.71 -18.86
C LYS A 51 -18.45 5.67 -18.37
N PHE A 52 -18.25 5.57 -17.04
CA PHE A 52 -17.42 4.54 -16.45
C PHE A 52 -18.00 3.14 -16.70
N ALA A 53 -19.29 2.93 -16.42
CA ALA A 53 -19.94 1.64 -16.63
C ALA A 53 -19.92 1.20 -18.11
N LEU A 54 -20.10 2.14 -19.04
CA LEU A 54 -19.97 1.87 -20.48
C LEU A 54 -18.53 1.52 -20.88
N LEU A 55 -17.56 2.26 -20.34
CA LEU A 55 -16.15 2.02 -20.59
C LEU A 55 -15.72 0.65 -20.06
N THR A 56 -16.08 0.27 -18.83
CA THR A 56 -15.75 -1.04 -18.26
C THR A 56 -16.42 -2.17 -19.02
N GLN A 57 -17.69 -2.02 -19.40
CA GLN A 57 -18.38 -3.00 -20.24
C GLN A 57 -17.69 -3.15 -21.61
N TRP A 58 -17.31 -2.04 -22.24
CA TRP A 58 -16.61 -2.07 -23.52
C TRP A 58 -15.24 -2.74 -23.39
N LEU A 59 -14.48 -2.46 -22.33
CA LEU A 59 -13.18 -3.09 -22.09
C LEU A 59 -13.30 -4.60 -21.85
N ASN A 60 -14.33 -5.06 -21.14
CA ASN A 60 -14.61 -6.48 -20.95
C ASN A 60 -14.94 -7.20 -22.26
N LEU A 61 -15.80 -6.61 -23.10
CA LEU A 61 -16.30 -7.27 -24.31
C LEU A 61 -15.39 -7.10 -25.53
N LEU A 62 -14.76 -5.92 -25.64
CA LEU A 62 -14.09 -5.43 -26.84
C LEU A 62 -12.64 -4.99 -26.57
N GLY A 63 -12.10 -5.22 -25.37
CA GLY A 63 -10.72 -4.87 -25.01
C GLY A 63 -9.65 -5.42 -25.96
N HIS A 64 -9.89 -6.57 -26.59
CA HIS A 64 -8.99 -7.13 -27.59
C HIS A 64 -8.77 -6.22 -28.82
N LEU A 65 -9.68 -5.27 -29.11
CA LEU A 65 -9.49 -4.27 -30.18
C LEU A 65 -8.28 -3.37 -29.91
N ILE A 66 -7.96 -3.17 -28.63
CA ILE A 66 -6.81 -2.42 -28.16
C ILE A 66 -5.73 -3.34 -27.58
N LYS A 67 -5.79 -4.66 -27.88
CA LYS A 67 -4.90 -5.71 -27.37
C LYS A 67 -4.86 -5.77 -25.83
N LEU A 68 -6.01 -5.53 -25.21
CA LEU A 68 -6.22 -5.74 -23.79
C LEU A 68 -6.82 -7.13 -23.58
N ASP A 69 -6.06 -8.00 -22.94
CA ASP A 69 -6.48 -9.35 -22.55
C ASP A 69 -6.73 -9.40 -21.03
N ASP A 70 -7.69 -10.21 -20.61
CA ASP A 70 -8.04 -10.47 -19.20
C ASP A 70 -8.25 -9.20 -18.36
N PHE A 71 -9.11 -8.30 -18.85
CA PHE A 71 -9.46 -7.09 -18.13
C PHE A 71 -10.19 -7.41 -16.82
N ASP A 72 -9.70 -6.84 -15.71
CA ASP A 72 -10.37 -6.91 -14.41
C ASP A 72 -10.59 -5.49 -13.88
N VAL A 73 -11.86 -5.16 -13.62
CA VAL A 73 -12.26 -3.81 -13.21
C VAL A 73 -11.71 -3.41 -11.84
N GLU A 74 -11.57 -4.36 -10.91
CA GLU A 74 -11.11 -4.06 -9.54
C GLU A 74 -9.61 -3.75 -9.55
N ASN A 75 -8.82 -4.55 -10.28
CA ASN A 75 -7.40 -4.25 -10.48
C ASN A 75 -7.22 -2.90 -11.17
N TRP A 76 -8.05 -2.59 -12.16
CA TRP A 76 -7.98 -1.28 -12.81
C TRP A 76 -8.37 -0.13 -11.85
N GLU A 77 -9.41 -0.30 -11.03
CA GLU A 77 -9.76 0.67 -10.00
C GLU A 77 -8.66 0.85 -8.94
N GLU A 78 -7.94 -0.22 -8.56
CA GLU A 78 -6.75 -0.14 -7.71
C GLU A 78 -5.66 0.75 -8.36
N GLU A 79 -5.44 0.63 -9.67
CA GLU A 79 -4.51 1.47 -10.41
C GLU A 79 -4.98 2.94 -10.48
N LEU A 80 -6.26 3.16 -10.76
CA LEU A 80 -6.86 4.50 -10.87
C LEU A 80 -6.74 5.31 -9.57
N VAL A 81 -6.83 4.66 -8.41
CA VAL A 81 -6.66 5.32 -7.10
C VAL A 81 -5.21 5.36 -6.62
N GLY A 82 -4.27 4.76 -7.35
CA GLY A 82 -2.86 4.66 -6.99
C GLY A 82 -2.55 3.63 -5.90
N ALA A 83 -3.44 2.66 -5.69
CA ALA A 83 -3.19 1.53 -4.81
C ALA A 83 -2.33 0.43 -5.47
N ALA A 84 -2.29 0.40 -6.81
CA ALA A 84 -1.47 -0.51 -7.61
C ALA A 84 -0.67 0.23 -8.70
N GLN A 85 0.32 -0.44 -9.28
CA GLN A 85 1.09 0.07 -10.42
C GLN A 85 0.23 0.10 -11.69
N PRO A 86 0.30 1.16 -12.53
CA PRO A 86 -0.64 1.43 -13.63
C PRO A 86 -0.45 0.52 -14.87
N ASN A 87 -0.40 -0.80 -14.70
CA ASN A 87 -0.14 -1.73 -15.79
C ASN A 87 -1.32 -1.86 -16.77
N ILE A 88 -2.55 -1.98 -16.25
CA ILE A 88 -3.78 -2.02 -17.04
C ILE A 88 -4.03 -0.66 -17.68
N GLN A 89 -3.88 0.42 -16.91
CA GLN A 89 -4.05 1.79 -17.40
C GLN A 89 -3.12 2.08 -18.59
N LEU A 90 -1.82 1.78 -18.49
CA LEU A 90 -0.87 2.01 -19.58
C LEU A 90 -1.19 1.14 -20.82
N LYS A 91 -1.71 -0.08 -20.63
CA LYS A 91 -2.17 -0.93 -21.74
C LYS A 91 -3.38 -0.32 -22.44
N ILE A 92 -4.35 0.20 -21.68
CA ILE A 92 -5.52 0.88 -22.22
C ILE A 92 -5.10 2.10 -23.03
N GLU A 93 -4.30 2.99 -22.44
CA GLU A 93 -3.78 4.21 -23.07
C GLU A 93 -3.01 3.91 -24.36
N GLY A 94 -2.00 3.05 -24.29
CA GLY A 94 -1.18 2.69 -25.45
C GLY A 94 -1.97 1.91 -26.52
N GLY A 95 -2.97 1.13 -26.11
CA GLY A 95 -3.85 0.40 -27.00
C GLY A 95 -4.81 1.33 -27.77
N ILE A 96 -5.42 2.29 -27.08
CA ILE A 96 -6.25 3.35 -27.67
C ILE A 96 -5.42 4.20 -28.63
N GLN A 97 -4.25 4.68 -28.20
CA GLN A 97 -3.34 5.47 -29.03
C GLN A 97 -3.01 4.73 -30.34
N LYS A 98 -2.64 3.45 -30.26
CA LYS A 98 -2.36 2.61 -31.45
C LYS A 98 -3.58 2.38 -32.34
N ALA A 99 -4.78 2.27 -31.75
CA ALA A 99 -6.01 2.05 -32.51
C ALA A 99 -6.50 3.31 -33.23
N LEU A 100 -6.20 4.50 -32.70
CA LEU A 100 -6.64 5.78 -33.25
C LEU A 100 -5.64 6.45 -34.21
N LEU A 101 -4.35 6.14 -34.09
CA LEU A 101 -3.31 6.65 -34.99
C LEU A 101 -3.28 5.86 -36.29
N ASP A 102 -3.44 6.56 -37.42
CA ASP A 102 -3.24 5.97 -38.74
C ASP A 102 -1.76 6.07 -39.09
N SER A 103 -1.07 4.92 -39.01
CA SER A 103 0.36 4.76 -39.30
C SER A 103 0.88 5.43 -40.59
N LYS A 104 -0.01 5.74 -41.55
CA LYS A 104 0.36 6.39 -42.81
C LYS A 104 0.05 7.90 -42.88
N LYS A 105 -0.85 8.43 -42.04
CA LYS A 105 -1.34 9.81 -42.14
C LYS A 105 -0.90 10.70 -40.97
N ASP A 106 -0.59 10.12 -39.83
CA ASP A 106 -0.23 10.85 -38.62
C ASP A 106 1.31 10.88 -38.45
N ALA A 107 2.04 11.28 -39.49
CA ALA A 107 3.52 11.28 -39.49
C ALA A 107 4.14 12.20 -38.41
N ALA A 108 3.34 13.13 -37.87
CA ALA A 108 3.74 14.04 -36.79
C ALA A 108 3.73 13.38 -35.40
N PHE A 109 3.15 12.19 -35.25
CA PHE A 109 2.98 11.55 -33.96
C PHE A 109 3.37 10.07 -34.03
N THR A 110 4.35 9.68 -33.23
CA THR A 110 4.84 8.30 -33.18
C THR A 110 4.13 7.53 -32.06
N SER A 111 4.04 6.20 -32.20
CA SER A 111 3.46 5.35 -31.15
C SER A 111 4.27 5.31 -29.84
N ASN A 112 5.41 6.02 -29.78
CA ASN A 112 6.29 6.10 -28.62
C ASN A 112 6.10 7.42 -27.84
N ASP A 113 5.32 8.35 -28.39
CA ASP A 113 5.02 9.60 -27.70
C ASP A 113 4.08 9.34 -26.52
N SER A 114 4.16 10.17 -25.48
CA SER A 114 3.37 10.01 -24.27
C SER A 114 1.87 10.10 -24.56
N PHE A 115 1.05 9.46 -23.72
CA PHE A 115 -0.40 9.55 -23.86
C PHE A 115 -0.91 10.99 -23.67
N ASP A 116 -0.22 11.81 -22.86
CA ASP A 116 -0.52 13.24 -22.72
C ASP A 116 -0.36 13.99 -24.05
N ALA A 117 0.74 13.75 -24.76
CA ALA A 117 0.97 14.37 -26.07
C ALA A 117 -0.05 13.87 -27.11
N PHE A 118 -0.51 12.63 -26.99
CA PHE A 118 -1.55 12.07 -27.84
C PHE A 118 -2.89 12.79 -27.63
N VAL A 119 -3.28 12.99 -26.37
CA VAL A 119 -4.53 13.68 -26.00
C VAL A 119 -4.49 15.12 -26.51
N GLU A 120 -3.39 15.83 -26.28
CA GLU A 120 -3.20 17.20 -26.77
C GLU A 120 -3.32 17.28 -28.30
N TYR A 121 -2.63 16.40 -29.01
CA TYR A 121 -2.72 16.30 -30.46
C TYR A 121 -4.16 16.05 -30.93
N TRP A 122 -4.85 15.11 -30.28
CA TRP A 122 -6.20 14.71 -30.67
C TRP A 122 -7.19 15.85 -30.45
N GLU A 123 -7.12 16.54 -29.32
CA GLU A 123 -7.98 17.68 -29.01
C GLU A 123 -7.79 18.83 -30.01
N ARG A 124 -6.53 19.19 -30.32
CA ARG A 124 -6.24 20.24 -31.32
C ARG A 124 -6.74 19.88 -32.72
N LYS A 125 -6.71 18.59 -33.08
CA LYS A 125 -7.09 18.14 -34.42
C LYS A 125 -8.60 18.01 -34.62
N TYR A 126 -9.32 17.57 -33.58
CA TYR A 126 -10.73 17.15 -33.71
C TYR A 126 -11.73 18.03 -32.96
N ILE A 127 -11.28 18.99 -32.15
CA ILE A 127 -12.15 20.02 -31.57
C ILE A 127 -11.95 21.30 -32.40
N PRO A 128 -12.79 21.54 -33.44
CA PRO A 128 -12.66 22.71 -34.29
C PRO A 128 -13.05 23.97 -33.52
N ASN A 129 -12.07 24.63 -32.93
CA ASN A 129 -12.22 26.00 -32.47
C ASN A 129 -11.00 26.78 -32.97
N GLU A 130 -11.22 27.59 -34.01
CA GLU A 130 -10.17 28.41 -34.65
C GLU A 130 -9.52 29.41 -33.68
N GLU A 131 -10.19 29.73 -32.56
CA GLU A 131 -9.70 30.65 -31.52
C GLU A 131 -8.89 29.98 -30.39
N LYS A 132 -8.76 28.63 -30.38
CA LYS A 132 -8.17 27.88 -29.24
C LYS A 132 -6.75 27.35 -29.47
N TYR A 133 -6.08 27.69 -30.57
CA TYR A 133 -4.73 27.17 -30.84
C TYR A 133 -3.68 27.54 -29.77
N ASP A 134 -3.95 28.59 -28.98
CA ASP A 134 -3.09 29.04 -27.87
C ASP A 134 -3.63 28.67 -26.47
N GLU A 135 -4.78 27.99 -26.35
CA GLU A 135 -5.30 27.60 -25.04
C GLU A 135 -4.49 26.42 -24.49
N TYR A 136 -4.03 26.56 -23.24
CA TYR A 136 -3.32 25.49 -22.54
C TYR A 136 -4.25 24.28 -22.37
N ILE A 137 -3.86 23.14 -22.96
CA ILE A 137 -4.53 21.87 -22.77
C ILE A 137 -3.91 21.18 -21.57
N GLU A 138 -4.72 20.91 -20.56
CA GLU A 138 -4.26 20.21 -19.37
C GLU A 138 -3.85 18.75 -19.71
N PRO A 139 -2.67 18.29 -19.28
CA PRO A 139 -2.23 16.91 -19.51
C PRO A 139 -3.21 15.89 -18.92
N PHE A 140 -3.47 14.81 -19.65
CA PHE A 140 -4.35 13.73 -19.18
C PHE A 140 -3.91 13.13 -17.84
N SER A 141 -2.60 13.06 -17.60
CA SER A 141 -2.02 12.56 -16.35
C SER A 141 -2.39 13.41 -15.13
N THR A 142 -2.67 14.71 -15.27
CA THR A 142 -3.04 15.61 -14.17
C THR A 142 -4.53 15.75 -13.95
N LEU A 143 -5.35 15.36 -14.95
CA LEU A 143 -6.80 15.47 -14.88
C LEU A 143 -7.41 14.79 -13.64
N PRO A 144 -8.51 15.31 -13.08
CA PRO A 144 -9.34 14.60 -12.12
C PRO A 144 -9.78 13.23 -12.65
N LEU A 145 -9.97 12.27 -11.76
CA LEU A 145 -10.27 10.89 -12.14
C LEU A 145 -11.52 10.78 -13.01
N ILE A 146 -12.57 11.56 -12.70
CA ILE A 146 -13.80 11.57 -13.50
C ILE A 146 -13.57 12.06 -14.93
N ASP A 147 -12.73 13.09 -15.10
CA ASP A 147 -12.41 13.67 -16.41
C ASP A 147 -11.54 12.72 -17.23
N LYS A 148 -10.63 11.97 -16.58
CA LYS A 148 -9.90 10.89 -17.24
C LYS A 148 -10.84 9.84 -17.81
N ILE A 149 -11.83 9.41 -17.03
CA ILE A 149 -12.83 8.44 -17.49
C ILE A 149 -13.64 8.99 -18.66
N GLU A 150 -14.01 10.27 -18.61
CA GLU A 150 -14.71 10.92 -19.71
C GLU A 150 -13.88 10.94 -21.00
N LYS A 151 -12.60 11.32 -20.93
CA LYS A 151 -11.71 11.31 -22.10
C LYS A 151 -11.53 9.89 -22.65
N LEU A 152 -11.29 8.90 -21.80
CA LEU A 152 -11.19 7.49 -22.23
C LEU A 152 -12.48 6.99 -22.88
N TYR A 153 -13.64 7.34 -22.32
CA TYR A 153 -14.94 7.03 -22.90
C TYR A 153 -15.09 7.63 -24.31
N LEU A 154 -14.73 8.89 -24.52
CA LEU A 154 -14.76 9.51 -25.84
C LEU A 154 -13.80 8.81 -26.82
N PHE A 155 -12.60 8.45 -26.37
CA PHE A 155 -11.65 7.75 -27.24
C PHE A 155 -12.13 6.36 -27.66
N ILE A 156 -12.79 5.58 -26.79
CA ILE A 156 -13.32 4.27 -27.22
C ILE A 156 -14.46 4.41 -28.23
N LEU A 157 -15.27 5.48 -28.15
CA LEU A 157 -16.28 5.78 -29.18
C LEU A 157 -15.59 6.05 -30.52
N GLU A 158 -14.51 6.83 -30.51
CA GLU A 158 -13.71 7.10 -31.70
C GLU A 158 -13.00 5.88 -32.25
N VAL A 159 -12.54 4.96 -31.39
CA VAL A 159 -11.96 3.69 -31.81
C VAL A 159 -13.00 2.88 -32.60
N ASN A 160 -14.24 2.84 -32.12
CA ASN A 160 -15.34 2.15 -32.80
C ASN A 160 -15.64 2.76 -34.18
N LEU A 161 -15.55 4.08 -34.31
CA LEU A 161 -15.79 4.80 -35.57
C LEU A 161 -14.64 4.60 -36.57
N LYS A 162 -13.39 4.79 -36.15
CA LYS A 162 -12.22 4.68 -37.04
C LYS A 162 -11.93 3.25 -37.47
N SER A 163 -12.06 2.30 -36.56
CA SER A 163 -11.72 0.89 -36.78
C SER A 163 -12.95 0.03 -37.06
N TRP A 164 -13.94 0.54 -37.81
CA TRP A 164 -15.21 -0.16 -38.06
C TRP A 164 -15.03 -1.59 -38.63
N SER A 165 -14.06 -1.80 -39.52
CA SER A 165 -13.78 -3.13 -40.09
C SER A 165 -13.25 -4.12 -39.06
N ASN A 166 -12.42 -3.68 -38.12
CA ASN A 166 -11.93 -4.50 -37.03
C ASN A 166 -13.02 -4.74 -36.00
N LEU A 167 -13.79 -3.70 -35.64
CA LEU A 167 -14.95 -3.83 -34.77
C LEU A 167 -15.93 -4.88 -35.30
N ARG A 168 -16.31 -4.78 -36.59
CA ARG A 168 -17.20 -5.76 -37.22
C ARG A 168 -16.68 -7.20 -37.13
N LYS A 169 -15.40 -7.43 -37.43
CA LYS A 169 -14.79 -8.78 -37.30
C LYS A 169 -14.89 -9.34 -35.89
N GLN A 170 -14.91 -8.49 -34.87
CA GLN A 170 -15.01 -8.90 -33.49
C GLN A 170 -16.45 -9.13 -33.08
N ILE A 171 -17.36 -8.25 -33.52
CA ILE A 171 -18.81 -8.44 -33.39
C ILE A 171 -19.23 -9.79 -34.02
N ASP A 172 -18.70 -10.13 -35.20
CA ASP A 172 -19.01 -11.37 -35.93
C ASP A 172 -18.54 -12.64 -35.19
N LYS A 173 -17.74 -12.54 -34.11
CA LYS A 173 -17.37 -13.69 -33.26
C LYS A 173 -18.46 -14.08 -32.29
N TYR A 174 -19.39 -13.17 -31.98
CA TYR A 174 -20.48 -13.43 -31.05
C TYR A 174 -21.64 -14.10 -31.79
N ALA A 175 -22.12 -15.23 -31.26
CA ALA A 175 -23.22 -15.98 -31.87
C ALA A 175 -24.52 -15.15 -31.89
N ASP A 176 -24.75 -14.36 -30.84
CA ASP A 176 -25.86 -13.42 -30.73
C ASP A 176 -25.34 -12.04 -30.34
N ALA A 177 -24.56 -11.44 -31.25
CA ALA A 177 -23.95 -10.14 -31.04
C ALA A 177 -24.93 -9.05 -30.57
N PHE A 178 -26.20 -9.13 -30.98
CA PHE A 178 -27.21 -8.16 -30.58
C PHE A 178 -27.54 -8.25 -29.09
N ASN A 179 -27.67 -9.46 -28.54
CA ASN A 179 -27.94 -9.65 -27.12
C ASN A 179 -26.68 -9.61 -26.25
N ASP A 180 -25.55 -10.09 -26.79
CA ASP A 180 -24.30 -10.22 -26.05
C ASP A 180 -23.56 -8.88 -25.89
N LEU A 181 -23.63 -8.00 -26.88
CA LEU A 181 -22.88 -6.73 -26.89
C LEU A 181 -23.73 -5.52 -26.49
N ARG A 182 -25.05 -5.61 -26.59
CA ARG A 182 -25.95 -4.52 -26.20
C ARG A 182 -26.18 -4.55 -24.70
N LEU A 183 -26.17 -3.37 -24.10
CA LEU A 183 -26.67 -3.19 -22.75
C LEU A 183 -28.19 -3.34 -22.71
N ASN A 184 -28.63 -4.54 -22.37
CA ASN A 184 -30.03 -4.85 -22.16
C ASN A 184 -30.34 -4.81 -20.66
N PRO A 185 -31.35 -4.04 -20.22
CA PRO A 185 -31.76 -4.05 -18.83
C PRO A 185 -32.37 -5.40 -18.47
N ILE A 186 -32.05 -5.90 -17.28
CA ILE A 186 -32.64 -7.13 -16.73
C ILE A 186 -34.09 -6.91 -16.32
N PHE A 187 -34.46 -5.66 -16.05
CA PHE A 187 -35.79 -5.22 -15.65
C PHE A 187 -35.97 -3.75 -16.00
N SER A 188 -37.20 -3.38 -16.36
CA SER A 188 -37.56 -2.02 -16.70
C SER A 188 -38.96 -1.70 -16.14
N VAL A 189 -39.15 -0.46 -15.72
CA VAL A 189 -40.45 0.07 -15.27
C VAL A 189 -40.69 1.39 -15.98
N ASP A 190 -41.74 1.44 -16.79
CA ASP A 190 -42.22 2.69 -17.39
C ASP A 190 -43.14 3.40 -16.42
N ASN A 191 -42.81 4.64 -16.10
CA ASN A 191 -43.61 5.56 -15.29
C ASN A 191 -44.18 6.62 -16.24
N SER A 192 -45.44 6.47 -16.63
CA SER A 192 -46.15 7.51 -17.39
C SER A 192 -47.07 8.28 -16.44
N SER A 193 -46.61 9.43 -15.93
CA SER A 193 -47.52 10.44 -15.42
C SER A 193 -47.95 11.36 -16.58
N ASP A 194 -49.04 12.11 -16.40
CA ASP A 194 -49.57 13.01 -17.44
C ASP A 194 -48.55 14.10 -17.84
N ASP A 195 -47.61 14.45 -16.94
CA ASP A 195 -46.66 15.55 -17.13
C ASP A 195 -45.22 15.08 -17.47
N VAL A 196 -44.78 13.91 -16.99
CA VAL A 196 -43.41 13.41 -17.21
C VAL A 196 -43.44 11.92 -17.47
N LYS A 197 -42.96 11.52 -18.65
CA LYS A 197 -42.66 10.13 -18.95
C LYS A 197 -41.25 9.84 -18.49
N SER A 198 -41.09 8.87 -17.59
CA SER A 198 -39.79 8.35 -17.21
C SER A 198 -39.76 6.82 -17.29
N ARG A 199 -38.56 6.27 -17.41
CA ARG A 199 -38.32 4.84 -17.40
C ARG A 199 -37.16 4.54 -16.49
N GLU A 200 -37.36 3.60 -15.58
CA GLU A 200 -36.31 3.06 -14.74
C GLU A 200 -35.82 1.74 -15.32
N ASP A 201 -34.50 1.59 -15.39
CA ASP A 201 -33.83 0.41 -15.92
C ASP A 201 -32.80 -0.10 -14.92
N TRP A 202 -32.72 -1.43 -14.77
CA TRP A 202 -31.71 -2.09 -13.94
C TRP A 202 -30.83 -2.99 -14.80
N PHE A 203 -29.53 -2.96 -14.55
CA PHE A 203 -28.53 -3.71 -15.31
C PHE A 203 -27.67 -4.56 -14.38
N VAL A 204 -27.26 -5.72 -14.87
CA VAL A 204 -26.12 -6.48 -14.32
C VAL A 204 -25.09 -6.54 -15.44
N LEU A 205 -23.92 -5.97 -15.22
CA LEU A 205 -22.86 -5.89 -16.23
C LEU A 205 -21.85 -7.03 -16.09
N GLN A 206 -20.93 -7.14 -17.05
CA GLN A 206 -19.91 -8.20 -17.07
C GLN A 206 -18.94 -8.12 -15.89
N ASP A 207 -18.86 -6.98 -15.20
CA ASP A 207 -18.09 -6.84 -13.98
C ASP A 207 -18.85 -7.26 -12.71
N ALA A 208 -20.01 -7.92 -12.86
CA ALA A 208 -20.87 -8.41 -11.78
C ALA A 208 -21.45 -7.33 -10.86
N ARG A 209 -21.55 -6.09 -11.36
CA ARG A 209 -22.16 -4.97 -10.63
C ARG A 209 -23.59 -4.72 -11.07
N VAL A 210 -24.40 -4.23 -10.13
CA VAL A 210 -25.79 -3.83 -10.40
C VAL A 210 -25.86 -2.32 -10.56
N TYR A 211 -26.45 -1.87 -11.65
CA TYR A 211 -26.67 -0.45 -11.93
C TYR A 211 -28.15 -0.14 -12.08
N HIS A 212 -28.52 1.09 -11.73
CA HIS A 212 -29.83 1.67 -11.95
C HIS A 212 -29.71 2.92 -12.81
N ARG A 213 -30.60 3.05 -13.78
CA ARG A 213 -30.70 4.19 -14.67
C ARG A 213 -32.12 4.73 -14.64
N VAL A 214 -32.24 6.04 -14.56
CA VAL A 214 -33.51 6.74 -14.80
C VAL A 214 -33.39 7.52 -16.10
N LEU A 215 -34.29 7.22 -17.03
CA LEU A 215 -34.48 7.96 -18.26
C LEU A 215 -35.69 8.88 -18.13
N GLU A 216 -35.54 10.11 -18.57
CA GLU A 216 -36.66 11.05 -18.76
C GLU A 216 -36.87 11.26 -20.24
N PHE A 217 -38.13 11.35 -20.65
CA PHE A 217 -38.50 11.57 -22.05
C PHE A 217 -39.10 12.95 -22.19
N ASN A 218 -38.53 13.75 -23.11
CA ASN A 218 -39.09 15.04 -23.44
C ASN A 218 -40.38 14.90 -24.26
N GLN A 219 -41.01 16.03 -24.62
CA GLN A 219 -42.24 16.07 -25.42
C GLN A 219 -42.10 15.41 -26.82
N PHE A 220 -40.88 15.23 -27.32
CA PHE A 220 -40.57 14.55 -28.58
C PHE A 220 -40.25 13.06 -28.39
N ASN A 221 -40.42 12.54 -27.17
CA ASN A 221 -40.00 11.20 -26.73
C ASN A 221 -38.48 10.94 -26.92
N GLU A 222 -37.65 11.98 -26.89
CA GLU A 222 -36.20 11.81 -26.83
C GLU A 222 -35.81 11.53 -25.38
N ALA A 223 -35.05 10.45 -25.19
CA ALA A 223 -34.62 10.00 -23.88
C ALA A 223 -33.32 10.71 -23.45
N THR A 224 -33.33 11.27 -22.25
CA THR A 224 -32.12 11.76 -21.56
C THR A 224 -31.88 10.94 -20.30
N ILE A 225 -30.60 10.70 -19.97
CA ILE A 225 -30.24 10.04 -18.72
C ILE A 225 -30.36 11.08 -17.62
N ALA A 226 -31.41 10.97 -16.81
CA ALA A 226 -31.65 11.83 -15.66
C ALA A 226 -30.82 11.40 -14.45
N ASN A 227 -30.68 10.07 -14.25
CA ASN A 227 -29.88 9.52 -13.16
C ASN A 227 -29.18 8.21 -13.55
N TRP A 228 -28.01 7.97 -12.97
CA TRP A 228 -27.27 6.72 -13.07
C TRP A 228 -26.58 6.42 -11.74
N GLU A 229 -26.82 5.22 -11.19
CA GLU A 229 -26.27 4.82 -9.90
C GLU A 229 -25.75 3.38 -9.94
N CYS A 230 -24.58 3.15 -9.33
CA CYS A 230 -24.08 1.82 -9.03
C CYS A 230 -24.62 1.38 -7.68
N LEU A 231 -25.50 0.37 -7.67
CA LEU A 231 -26.20 -0.09 -6.47
C LEU A 231 -25.42 -1.15 -5.68
N SER A 232 -24.66 -1.99 -6.37
CA SER A 232 -23.86 -3.03 -5.71
C SER A 232 -22.57 -3.32 -6.45
N ILE A 233 -21.47 -3.39 -5.70
CA ILE A 233 -20.12 -3.65 -6.24
C ILE A 233 -19.68 -5.10 -6.01
N GLY A 234 -20.19 -5.74 -4.96
CA GLY A 234 -19.83 -7.11 -4.61
C GLY A 234 -20.94 -7.84 -3.86
N ILE A 235 -20.65 -9.06 -3.40
CA ILE A 235 -21.68 -9.99 -2.90
C ILE A 235 -22.44 -9.46 -1.68
N TYR A 236 -21.77 -8.73 -0.79
CA TYR A 236 -22.39 -8.20 0.43
C TYR A 236 -23.41 -7.10 0.13
N GLU A 237 -23.08 -6.20 -0.78
CA GLU A 237 -23.98 -5.12 -1.20
C GLU A 237 -25.13 -5.68 -2.03
N PHE A 238 -24.85 -6.67 -2.88
CA PHE A 238 -25.85 -7.34 -3.69
C PHE A 238 -26.91 -8.07 -2.84
N ASP A 239 -26.48 -8.87 -1.86
CA ASP A 239 -27.41 -9.58 -0.96
C ASP A 239 -28.29 -8.61 -0.15
N ARG A 240 -27.70 -7.50 0.30
CA ARG A 240 -28.44 -6.43 0.97
C ARG A 240 -29.48 -5.80 0.04
N LEU A 241 -29.07 -5.42 -1.17
CA LEU A 241 -29.96 -4.87 -2.19
C LEU A 241 -31.12 -5.83 -2.48
N TYR A 242 -30.81 -7.12 -2.71
CA TYR A 242 -31.83 -8.14 -2.93
C TYR A 242 -32.81 -8.24 -1.76
N THR A 243 -32.31 -8.30 -0.53
CA THR A 243 -33.12 -8.43 0.69
C THR A 243 -34.04 -7.22 0.86
N ASP A 244 -33.53 -6.01 0.61
CA ASP A 244 -34.31 -4.77 0.71
C ASP A 244 -35.42 -4.74 -0.38
N LEU A 245 -35.10 -5.16 -1.60
CA LEU A 245 -36.07 -5.25 -2.71
C LEU A 245 -37.11 -6.35 -2.50
N SER A 246 -36.71 -7.53 -2.00
CA SER A 246 -37.60 -8.67 -1.77
C SER A 246 -38.60 -8.39 -0.64
N ASN A 247 -38.17 -7.63 0.38
CA ASN A 247 -39.01 -7.22 1.50
C ASN A 247 -39.86 -5.97 1.20
N SER A 248 -39.63 -5.33 0.05
CA SER A 248 -40.39 -4.15 -0.34
C SER A 248 -41.87 -4.46 -0.57
N LYS A 249 -42.74 -3.50 -0.24
CA LYS A 249 -44.18 -3.56 -0.55
C LYS A 249 -44.46 -3.35 -2.04
N ASN A 250 -43.50 -2.83 -2.81
CA ASN A 250 -43.68 -2.57 -4.23
C ASN A 250 -43.55 -3.88 -5.05
N LYS A 251 -44.63 -4.28 -5.73
CA LYS A 251 -44.66 -5.49 -6.58
C LYS A 251 -43.59 -5.48 -7.68
N ASN A 252 -43.23 -4.30 -8.21
CA ASN A 252 -42.19 -4.19 -9.23
C ASN A 252 -40.81 -4.52 -8.65
N TYR A 253 -40.52 -4.06 -7.43
CA TYR A 253 -39.26 -4.38 -6.75
C TYR A 253 -39.16 -5.86 -6.36
N GLN A 254 -40.27 -6.50 -6.01
CA GLN A 254 -40.28 -7.96 -5.81
C GLN A 254 -39.99 -8.72 -7.11
N LYS A 255 -40.54 -8.27 -8.25
CA LYS A 255 -40.23 -8.85 -9.57
C LYS A 255 -38.76 -8.64 -9.94
N LEU A 256 -38.22 -7.45 -9.68
CA LEU A 256 -36.79 -7.16 -9.86
C LEU A 256 -35.93 -8.10 -9.00
N ALA A 257 -36.26 -8.28 -7.72
CA ALA A 257 -35.56 -9.21 -6.84
C ALA A 257 -35.54 -10.63 -7.43
N GLN A 258 -36.67 -11.13 -7.93
CA GLN A 258 -36.75 -12.44 -8.60
C GLN A 258 -35.90 -12.52 -9.88
N LYS A 259 -35.68 -11.42 -10.59
CA LYS A 259 -34.77 -11.38 -11.74
C LYS A 259 -33.31 -11.35 -11.30
N LEU A 260 -33.00 -10.58 -10.26
CA LEU A 260 -31.66 -10.49 -9.68
C LEU A 260 -31.20 -11.83 -9.10
N SER A 261 -32.10 -12.63 -8.50
CA SER A 261 -31.71 -13.95 -7.95
C SER A 261 -31.10 -14.90 -8.98
N LEU A 262 -31.39 -14.70 -10.27
CA LEU A 262 -30.80 -15.49 -11.36
C LEU A 262 -29.31 -15.17 -11.60
N PHE A 263 -28.82 -14.03 -11.10
CA PHE A 263 -27.45 -13.57 -11.25
C PHE A 263 -26.58 -13.82 -10.01
N VAL A 264 -27.13 -14.48 -8.97
CA VAL A 264 -26.40 -14.75 -7.72
C VAL A 264 -25.13 -15.55 -7.97
N ASP A 265 -25.21 -16.63 -8.74
CA ASP A 265 -24.06 -17.48 -9.03
C ASP A 265 -22.99 -16.72 -9.83
N PHE A 266 -23.42 -15.90 -10.80
CA PHE A 266 -22.51 -15.04 -11.57
C PHE A 266 -21.73 -14.06 -10.67
N ILE A 267 -22.41 -13.44 -9.70
CA ILE A 267 -21.77 -12.52 -8.75
C ILE A 267 -20.84 -13.25 -7.79
N ILE A 268 -21.22 -14.44 -7.32
CA ILE A 268 -20.37 -15.29 -6.48
C ILE A 268 -19.08 -15.65 -7.22
N ASP A 269 -19.20 -16.09 -8.47
CA ASP A 269 -18.08 -16.52 -9.29
C ASP A 269 -17.11 -15.39 -9.61
N HIS A 270 -17.58 -14.13 -9.62
CA HIS A 270 -16.72 -12.96 -9.81
C HIS A 270 -16.08 -12.47 -8.50
N ASP A 271 -16.84 -12.31 -7.40
CA ASP A 271 -16.32 -11.66 -6.18
C ASP A 271 -15.53 -12.63 -5.28
N LEU A 272 -15.97 -13.90 -5.15
CA LEU A 272 -15.35 -14.84 -4.22
C LEU A 272 -13.88 -15.16 -4.55
N PRO A 273 -13.49 -15.42 -5.82
CA PRO A 273 -12.08 -15.66 -6.15
C PRO A 273 -11.19 -14.46 -5.82
N LYS A 274 -11.66 -13.23 -6.06
CA LYS A 274 -10.92 -12.00 -5.79
C LYS A 274 -10.70 -11.79 -4.30
N ARG A 275 -11.73 -12.04 -3.49
CA ARG A 275 -11.59 -12.03 -2.02
C ARG A 275 -10.60 -13.09 -1.52
N LYS A 276 -10.59 -14.29 -2.10
CA LYS A 276 -9.60 -15.33 -1.79
C LYS A 276 -8.19 -14.91 -2.19
N GLN A 277 -8.01 -14.32 -3.37
CA GLN A 277 -6.72 -13.80 -3.84
C GLN A 277 -6.21 -12.70 -2.91
N SER A 278 -7.06 -11.76 -2.50
CA SER A 278 -6.70 -10.72 -1.53
C SER A 278 -6.34 -11.30 -0.15
N ALA A 279 -7.04 -12.36 0.29
CA ALA A 279 -6.67 -13.12 1.49
C ALA A 279 -5.26 -13.72 1.38
N GLN A 280 -4.97 -14.33 0.23
CA GLN A 280 -3.70 -14.97 -0.05
C GLN A 280 -2.56 -13.95 -0.12
N ARG A 281 -2.75 -12.83 -0.84
CA ARG A 281 -1.80 -11.71 -0.90
C ARG A 281 -1.47 -11.20 0.50
N LYS A 282 -2.48 -11.02 1.36
CA LYS A 282 -2.27 -10.58 2.74
C LYS A 282 -1.43 -11.57 3.55
N ARG A 283 -1.73 -12.88 3.47
CA ARG A 283 -0.94 -13.93 4.14
C ARG A 283 0.50 -13.98 3.62
N GLU A 284 0.71 -13.78 2.32
CA GLU A 284 2.03 -13.76 1.72
C GLU A 284 2.86 -12.56 2.22
N ILE A 285 2.26 -11.36 2.28
CA ILE A 285 2.92 -10.17 2.83
C ILE A 285 3.27 -10.39 4.30
N GLU A 286 2.36 -10.93 5.11
CA GLU A 286 2.61 -11.26 6.52
C GLU A 286 3.76 -12.28 6.66
N LEU A 287 3.79 -13.31 5.82
CA LEU A 287 4.87 -14.29 5.79
C LEU A 287 6.21 -13.67 5.36
N GLN A 288 6.23 -12.83 4.34
CA GLN A 288 7.42 -12.11 3.90
C GLN A 288 7.96 -11.20 5.01
N ASN A 289 7.08 -10.47 5.71
CA ASN A 289 7.44 -9.63 6.85
C ASN A 289 8.00 -10.48 8.02
N LEU A 290 7.38 -11.62 8.32
CA LEU A 290 7.90 -12.56 9.32
C LEU A 290 9.30 -13.07 8.95
N LEU A 291 9.52 -13.43 7.69
CA LEU A 291 10.82 -13.89 7.19
C LEU A 291 11.87 -12.77 7.20
N ALA A 292 11.50 -11.54 6.84
CA ALA A 292 12.37 -10.38 6.90
C ALA A 292 12.79 -10.09 8.35
N ASN A 293 11.84 -10.13 9.29
CA ASN A 293 12.09 -9.95 10.72
C ASN A 293 12.96 -11.09 11.28
N ARG A 294 12.71 -12.34 10.89
CA ARG A 294 13.55 -13.50 11.28
C ARG A 294 14.97 -13.39 10.72
N LYS A 295 15.16 -12.93 9.49
CA LYS A 295 16.49 -12.67 8.92
C LYS A 295 17.19 -11.54 9.66
N ARG A 296 16.46 -10.50 10.07
CA ARG A 296 16.99 -9.40 10.87
C ARG A 296 17.39 -9.86 12.27
N SER A 297 16.56 -10.67 12.94
CA SER A 297 16.88 -11.23 14.27
C SER A 297 18.05 -12.21 14.20
N SER A 298 18.12 -13.07 13.20
CA SER A 298 19.25 -13.99 13.00
C SER A 298 20.56 -13.25 12.70
N ARG A 299 20.53 -12.15 11.92
CA ARG A 299 21.71 -11.30 11.71
C ARG A 299 22.17 -10.62 12.99
N LEU A 300 21.22 -10.18 13.83
CA LEU A 300 21.53 -9.59 15.13
C LEU A 300 22.14 -10.64 16.07
N GLU A 301 21.60 -11.85 16.11
CA GLU A 301 22.12 -12.96 16.92
C GLU A 301 23.52 -13.38 16.47
N ILE A 302 23.79 -13.46 15.16
CA ILE A 302 25.14 -13.74 14.64
C ILE A 302 26.10 -12.60 15.00
N LYS A 303 25.66 -11.34 14.89
CA LYS A 303 26.47 -10.17 15.25
C LYS A 303 26.78 -10.15 16.76
N GLU A 304 25.80 -10.49 17.58
CA GLU A 304 25.93 -10.60 19.03
C GLU A 304 26.84 -11.75 19.42
N LYS A 305 26.70 -12.91 18.78
CA LYS A 305 27.60 -14.05 18.97
C LYS A 305 29.04 -13.72 18.59
N ARG A 306 29.26 -13.07 17.44
CA ARG A 306 30.59 -12.58 17.04
C ARG A 306 31.17 -11.60 18.06
N LYS A 307 30.35 -10.67 18.55
CA LYS A 307 30.77 -9.71 19.58
C LYS A 307 31.16 -10.42 20.89
N ASN A 308 30.37 -11.42 21.30
CA ASN A 308 30.65 -12.21 22.50
C ASN A 308 31.89 -13.09 22.34
N GLU A 309 32.11 -13.70 21.17
CA GLU A 309 33.31 -14.48 20.86
C GLU A 309 34.56 -13.60 20.84
N GLU A 310 34.49 -12.40 20.25
CA GLU A 310 35.59 -11.42 20.24
C GLU A 310 35.89 -10.90 21.66
N GLU A 311 34.87 -10.63 22.46
CA GLU A 311 35.03 -10.22 23.86
C GLU A 311 35.54 -11.34 24.77
N ALA A 312 35.17 -12.59 24.50
CA ALA A 312 35.73 -13.77 25.16
C ALA A 312 37.22 -13.91 24.81
N LYS A 313 37.57 -13.80 23.53
CA LYS A 313 38.96 -13.89 23.07
C LYS A 313 39.82 -12.76 23.65
N ARG A 314 39.31 -11.53 23.70
CA ARG A 314 40.00 -10.41 24.33
C ARG A 314 40.24 -10.64 25.82
N ARG A 315 39.29 -11.27 26.53
CA ARG A 315 39.46 -11.65 27.94
C ARG A 315 40.52 -12.73 28.13
N GLU A 316 40.54 -13.74 27.26
CA GLU A 316 41.57 -14.79 27.29
C GLU A 316 42.97 -14.22 27.04
N GLU A 317 43.12 -13.31 26.06
CA GLU A 317 44.39 -12.63 25.77
C GLU A 317 44.85 -11.78 26.96
N GLU A 318 43.95 -11.00 27.59
CA GLU A 318 44.29 -10.23 28.80
C GLU A 318 44.69 -11.15 29.98
N GLU A 319 44.03 -12.30 30.14
CA GLU A 319 44.38 -13.28 31.17
C GLU A 319 45.75 -13.93 30.91
N GLN A 320 46.04 -14.27 29.65
CA GLN A 320 47.36 -14.77 29.25
C GLN A 320 48.46 -13.73 29.47
N GLU A 321 48.22 -12.47 29.15
CA GLU A 321 49.18 -11.40 29.43
C GLU A 321 49.39 -11.22 30.94
N ARG A 322 48.34 -11.30 31.76
CA ARG A 322 48.46 -11.28 33.22
C ARG A 322 49.28 -12.45 33.74
N LEU A 323 49.12 -13.65 33.19
CA LEU A 323 49.92 -14.82 33.55
C LEU A 323 51.39 -14.65 33.14
N GLN A 324 51.66 -14.19 31.91
CA GLN A 324 53.02 -13.91 31.45
C GLN A 324 53.69 -12.82 32.29
N GLN A 325 52.95 -11.78 32.69
CA GLN A 325 53.48 -10.77 33.61
C GLN A 325 53.82 -11.36 34.98
N ARG A 326 52.98 -12.26 35.51
CA ARG A 326 53.27 -12.98 36.76
C ARG A 326 54.50 -13.86 36.62
N GLU A 327 54.67 -14.58 35.51
CA GLU A 327 55.87 -15.38 35.24
C GLU A 327 57.12 -14.51 35.09
N ARG A 328 57.06 -13.41 34.34
CA ARG A 328 58.18 -12.46 34.22
C ARG A 328 58.59 -11.90 35.57
N ARG A 329 57.63 -11.61 36.46
CA ARG A 329 57.91 -11.17 37.83
C ARG A 329 58.57 -12.28 38.66
N ARG A 330 58.13 -13.54 38.51
CA ARG A 330 58.78 -14.70 39.17
C ARG A 330 60.20 -14.93 38.65
N ALA A 331 60.40 -14.92 37.33
CA ALA A 331 61.71 -15.08 36.70
C ALA A 331 62.68 -13.96 37.11
N LYS A 332 62.22 -12.70 37.18
CA LYS A 332 63.03 -11.59 37.71
C LYS A 332 63.46 -11.83 39.15
N ARG A 333 62.56 -12.28 40.03
CA ARG A 333 62.90 -12.61 41.43
C ARG A 333 63.91 -13.76 41.53
N VAL A 334 63.78 -14.78 40.67
CA VAL A 334 64.73 -15.91 40.63
C VAL A 334 66.10 -15.46 40.11
N ALA A 335 66.15 -14.67 39.04
CA ALA A 335 67.40 -14.15 38.49
C ALA A 335 68.11 -13.20 39.46
N GLU A 336 67.35 -12.36 40.19
CA GLU A 336 67.86 -11.49 41.24
C GLU A 336 68.47 -12.31 42.40
N MET A 337 67.77 -13.34 42.85
CA MET A 337 68.28 -14.29 43.85
C MET A 337 69.54 -15.03 43.36
N GLU A 338 69.60 -15.42 42.09
CA GLU A 338 70.77 -16.09 41.50
C GLU A 338 71.98 -15.15 41.38
N LEU A 339 71.74 -13.89 41.04
CA LEU A 339 72.77 -12.85 40.97
C LEU A 339 73.32 -12.52 42.37
N GLU A 340 72.46 -12.53 43.39
CA GLU A 340 72.85 -12.38 44.79
C GLU A 340 73.67 -13.58 45.28
N VAL A 341 73.30 -14.81 44.91
CA VAL A 341 74.12 -16.01 45.20
C VAL A 341 75.48 -15.94 44.49
N ARG A 342 75.52 -15.48 43.24
CA ARG A 342 76.75 -15.34 42.47
C ARG A 342 77.65 -14.24 43.03
N SER A 343 77.11 -13.09 43.38
CA SER A 343 77.87 -12.00 44.01
C SER A 343 78.38 -12.43 45.39
N SER A 344 77.59 -13.17 46.18
CA SER A 344 78.05 -13.78 47.44
C SER A 344 79.19 -14.78 47.23
N ARG A 345 79.19 -15.52 46.11
CA ARG A 345 80.23 -16.49 45.75
C ARG A 345 81.51 -15.79 45.27
N GLU A 346 81.37 -14.76 44.44
CA GLU A 346 82.48 -13.90 43.98
C GLU A 346 83.07 -13.07 45.14
N GLU A 347 82.26 -12.64 46.11
CA GLU A 347 82.74 -11.98 47.32
C GLU A 347 83.54 -12.94 48.23
N ARG A 348 83.12 -14.21 48.30
CA ARG A 348 83.88 -15.28 48.97
C ARG A 348 85.19 -15.59 48.24
N GLU A 349 85.23 -15.55 46.91
CA GLU A 349 86.47 -15.69 46.14
C GLU A 349 87.38 -14.47 46.25
N ARG A 350 86.84 -13.25 46.25
CA ARG A 350 87.59 -12.02 46.54
C ARG A 350 88.17 -12.02 47.95
N LYS A 351 87.44 -12.55 48.94
CA LYS A 351 87.94 -12.74 50.31
C LYS A 351 89.00 -13.86 50.41
N ARG A 352 89.05 -14.80 49.46
CA ARG A 352 90.14 -15.78 49.34
C ARG A 352 91.38 -15.19 48.67
N LEU A 353 91.22 -14.43 47.57
CA LEU A 353 92.35 -13.71 46.93
C LEU A 353 92.98 -12.68 47.88
N LYS A 354 92.17 -11.94 48.66
CA LYS A 354 92.66 -11.02 49.69
C LYS A 354 93.33 -11.71 50.90
N ARG A 355 93.36 -13.04 50.96
CA ARG A 355 94.09 -13.81 51.99
C ARG A 355 95.44 -14.37 51.52
N GLU A 356 95.73 -14.38 50.21
CA GLU A 356 97.04 -14.81 49.68
C GLU A 356 98.05 -13.65 49.55
N GLU A 357 97.59 -12.40 49.52
CA GLU A 357 98.47 -11.23 49.57
C GLU A 357 98.35 -10.56 50.94
N GLY A 358 99.21 -11.00 51.87
CA GLY A 358 99.44 -10.28 53.11
C GLY A 358 100.43 -9.14 52.90
N GLN A 359 99.96 -7.90 52.94
CA GLN A 359 100.76 -6.78 53.44
C GLN A 359 99.90 -5.79 54.22
N VAL A 360 100.51 -5.33 55.32
CA VAL A 360 99.99 -4.67 56.51
C VAL A 360 99.90 -3.15 56.32
N ASP A 361 99.08 -2.53 57.18
CA ASP A 361 98.96 -1.10 57.58
C ASP A 361 97.62 -0.46 57.15
N GLY A 362 96.79 0.15 58.00
CA GLY A 362 96.97 0.62 59.38
C GLY A 362 96.52 2.09 59.51
N GLN A 363 95.24 2.32 59.84
CA GLN A 363 94.60 3.52 60.48
C GLN A 363 94.74 4.91 59.78
N GLU A 364 93.80 5.86 59.80
CA GLU A 364 93.02 6.43 60.91
C GLU A 364 91.62 7.01 60.50
N LEU A 365 90.78 7.25 61.52
CA LEU A 365 89.43 7.84 61.56
C LEU A 365 89.47 9.40 61.58
N PRO A 366 88.34 10.13 61.34
CA PRO A 366 87.37 10.51 62.40
C PRO A 366 85.89 10.41 61.91
N VAL A 367 84.87 9.96 62.65
CA VAL A 367 84.22 10.35 63.93
C VAL A 367 83.40 11.66 63.89
N ASN A 368 82.09 11.47 64.19
CA ASN A 368 81.00 12.39 64.57
C ASN A 368 80.20 13.11 63.47
N GLY A 369 78.85 13.10 63.48
CA GLY A 369 77.87 12.53 64.42
C GLY A 369 76.49 13.18 64.20
N GLN A 370 75.43 12.37 64.38
CA GLN A 370 74.03 12.72 64.75
C GLN A 370 73.23 13.64 63.78
N GLU A 371 71.95 13.42 63.48
CA GLU A 371 70.82 13.11 64.36
C GLU A 371 69.61 12.55 63.57
N LEU A 372 68.77 11.76 64.24
CA LEU A 372 67.43 11.34 63.82
C LEU A 372 66.43 12.52 64.00
N PRO A 373 65.26 12.51 63.34
CA PRO A 373 64.06 12.07 64.06
C PRO A 373 62.99 11.32 63.24
N ILE A 374 62.25 10.49 63.98
CA ILE A 374 60.92 9.89 63.71
C ILE A 374 59.87 10.82 64.41
N PRO A 375 58.52 10.60 64.44
CA PRO A 375 57.49 10.18 63.48
C PRO A 375 56.40 11.26 63.26
N GLN A 376 55.52 11.08 62.26
CA GLN A 376 54.09 11.37 62.47
C GLN A 376 53.19 10.38 61.70
N GLN A 377 52.50 9.55 62.49
CA GLN A 377 51.29 8.83 62.12
C GLN A 377 50.13 9.82 62.06
N VAL A 378 49.25 9.72 61.05
CA VAL A 378 47.79 9.86 61.19
C VAL A 378 47.10 8.90 60.22
N GLN A 379 46.57 7.83 60.82
CA GLN A 379 45.26 7.20 60.63
C GLN A 379 44.77 6.79 59.22
N ASP A 380 44.72 5.47 59.05
CA ASP A 380 43.49 4.67 58.88
C ASP A 380 42.41 5.19 57.93
N LYS A 381 42.20 4.46 56.84
CA LYS A 381 40.99 3.64 56.71
C LYS A 381 41.19 2.51 55.70
N GLU A 382 41.33 1.31 56.24
CA GLU A 382 40.88 0.07 55.61
C GLU A 382 39.42 0.21 55.14
N SER A 383 39.15 -0.23 53.92
CA SER A 383 38.07 -1.20 53.69
C SER A 383 38.34 -1.93 52.37
N LEU A 384 39.04 -3.07 52.49
CA LEU A 384 38.72 -4.24 51.70
C LEU A 384 37.32 -4.68 52.15
N VAL A 385 36.33 -4.60 51.27
CA VAL A 385 35.19 -5.51 51.33
C VAL A 385 35.44 -6.56 50.26
N GLU A 386 35.71 -7.75 50.75
CA GLU A 386 35.68 -8.99 50.00
C GLU A 386 34.36 -9.10 49.23
N GLU A 387 34.49 -9.25 47.92
CA GLU A 387 33.46 -9.75 47.03
C GLU A 387 33.17 -11.21 47.41
N LYS A 388 32.31 -11.40 48.42
CA LYS A 388 31.69 -12.68 48.70
C LYS A 388 30.65 -12.97 47.63
N VAL A 389 31.10 -13.73 46.64
CA VAL A 389 30.27 -14.61 45.83
C VAL A 389 29.38 -15.43 46.76
N GLN A 390 28.10 -15.05 46.83
CA GLN A 390 27.01 -15.94 47.21
C GLN A 390 26.06 -15.98 46.03
N LEU A 391 26.17 -17.07 45.27
CA LEU A 391 25.08 -17.61 44.47
C LEU A 391 23.90 -17.92 45.39
N PRO A 392 22.68 -17.48 45.05
CA PRO A 392 21.48 -18.26 45.33
C PRO A 392 20.96 -18.81 44.01
N VAL A 393 20.96 -20.14 43.98
CA VAL A 393 20.26 -20.99 43.04
C VAL A 393 18.74 -20.84 43.28
N GLN A 394 18.00 -20.75 42.17
CA GLN A 394 16.54 -20.95 42.00
C GLN A 394 15.64 -19.87 42.64
N GLU A 395 14.58 -19.37 42.00
CA GLU A 395 13.52 -20.10 41.30
C GLU A 395 12.99 -19.35 40.06
N LEU A 396 12.53 -20.13 39.07
CA LEU A 396 11.79 -19.69 37.89
C LEU A 396 10.45 -19.06 38.27
N PRO A 397 10.13 -17.82 37.84
CA PRO A 397 8.75 -17.39 37.78
C PRO A 397 8.12 -17.87 36.47
N VAL A 398 6.99 -18.52 36.69
CA VAL A 398 5.98 -18.97 35.73
C VAL A 398 5.55 -17.84 34.81
N GLN A 399 5.34 -18.23 33.55
CA GLN A 399 4.73 -17.52 32.43
C GLN A 399 3.86 -16.31 32.81
N GLU A 400 4.39 -15.11 32.59
CA GLU A 400 3.61 -13.89 32.49
C GLU A 400 3.49 -13.51 31.00
N GLN A 401 2.25 -13.32 30.55
CA GLN A 401 1.92 -12.99 29.17
C GLN A 401 2.61 -11.70 28.75
N VAL A 402 3.50 -11.79 27.76
CA VAL A 402 4.04 -10.62 27.07
C VAL A 402 2.90 -10.01 26.25
N GLN A 403 2.22 -9.01 26.82
CA GLN A 403 1.51 -8.01 26.04
C GLN A 403 2.56 -7.23 25.25
N LEU A 404 2.54 -7.40 23.93
CA LEU A 404 3.30 -6.56 23.01
C LEU A 404 2.84 -5.10 23.20
N PRO A 405 3.77 -4.14 23.38
CA PRO A 405 3.41 -2.74 23.32
C PRO A 405 3.00 -2.42 21.89
N VAL A 406 1.73 -2.10 21.69
CA VAL A 406 1.25 -1.45 20.47
C VAL A 406 1.92 -0.07 20.44
N GLN A 407 3.00 0.05 19.66
CA GLN A 407 3.48 1.37 19.26
C GLN A 407 2.45 1.95 18.29
N GLU A 408 1.60 2.83 18.81
CA GLU A 408 0.84 3.76 18.00
C GLU A 408 1.85 4.62 17.23
N LEU A 409 1.85 4.47 15.91
CA LEU A 409 2.52 5.40 15.01
C LEU A 409 1.91 6.79 15.25
N PRO A 410 2.73 7.85 15.45
CA PRO A 410 2.20 9.20 15.48
C PRO A 410 1.68 9.51 14.06
N VAL A 411 0.36 9.52 13.93
CA VAL A 411 -0.32 10.15 12.79
C VAL A 411 -0.03 11.64 12.93
N GLN A 412 0.90 12.15 12.13
CA GLN A 412 1.00 13.58 11.92
C GLN A 412 -0.24 14.00 11.14
N GLU A 413 -1.26 14.48 11.85
CA GLU A 413 -2.28 15.36 11.29
C GLU A 413 -1.56 16.62 10.77
N GLN A 414 -1.24 16.63 9.48
CA GLN A 414 -1.02 17.89 8.79
C GLN A 414 -2.38 18.55 8.61
N GLU A 415 -2.69 19.50 9.51
CA GLU A 415 -3.73 20.49 9.28
C GLU A 415 -3.36 21.28 8.01
N LEU A 416 -4.06 20.98 6.91
CA LEU A 416 -4.04 21.80 5.72
C LEU A 416 -4.68 23.16 6.06
N PRO A 417 -4.05 24.29 5.67
CA PRO A 417 -4.63 25.60 5.90
C PRO A 417 -5.91 25.76 5.07
N VAL A 418 -7.04 25.87 5.76
CA VAL A 418 -8.33 26.25 5.18
C VAL A 418 -8.23 27.71 4.72
N GLN A 419 -7.91 27.92 3.45
CA GLN A 419 -8.11 29.22 2.81
C GLN A 419 -9.61 29.37 2.51
N GLN A 420 -10.31 30.13 3.36
CA GLN A 420 -11.65 30.62 3.07
C GLN A 420 -11.57 31.64 1.92
N HIS A 421 -11.75 31.17 0.68
CA HIS A 421 -12.12 32.05 -0.42
C HIS A 421 -13.63 32.30 -0.35
N GLN A 422 -14.00 33.50 0.09
CA GLN A 422 -15.36 34.01 -0.05
C GLN A 422 -15.62 34.27 -1.54
N LEU A 423 -16.48 33.45 -2.14
CA LEU A 423 -17.02 33.70 -3.47
C LEU A 423 -18.03 34.87 -3.40
N PRO A 424 -17.94 35.86 -4.31
CA PRO A 424 -18.94 36.91 -4.40
C PRO A 424 -20.26 36.34 -4.95
N VAL A 425 -21.33 36.54 -4.20
CA VAL A 425 -22.71 36.27 -4.63
C VAL A 425 -23.06 37.23 -5.76
N GLN A 426 -23.02 36.74 -7.01
CA GLN A 426 -23.64 37.43 -8.13
C GLN A 426 -25.11 37.02 -8.21
N THR A 427 -25.99 37.98 -7.96
CA THR A 427 -27.42 37.86 -8.26
C THR A 427 -27.62 37.75 -9.77
N PRO A 428 -28.42 36.80 -10.28
CA PRO A 428 -28.69 36.68 -11.70
C PRO A 428 -29.49 37.89 -12.19
N ALA A 429 -28.93 38.60 -13.16
CA ALA A 429 -29.61 39.67 -13.88
C ALA A 429 -30.74 39.09 -14.75
N VAL A 430 -31.94 39.62 -14.57
CA VAL A 430 -33.12 39.31 -15.37
C VAL A 430 -32.88 39.75 -16.81
N PRO A 431 -33.05 38.86 -17.82
CA PRO A 431 -32.89 39.25 -19.21
C PRO A 431 -34.04 40.16 -19.68
N PRO A 432 -33.77 41.17 -20.53
CA PRO A 432 -34.80 42.02 -21.10
C PRO A 432 -35.67 41.24 -22.10
N PRO A 433 -36.95 41.64 -22.27
CA PRO A 433 -37.88 40.96 -23.16
C PRO A 433 -37.47 41.10 -24.64
N PRO A 434 -37.79 40.11 -25.49
CA PRO A 434 -37.40 40.10 -26.89
C PRO A 434 -38.15 41.16 -27.70
N THR A 435 -37.38 41.99 -28.41
CA THR A 435 -37.85 42.97 -29.39
C THR A 435 -38.49 42.25 -30.58
N GLN A 436 -39.79 42.48 -30.79
CA GLN A 436 -40.52 42.00 -31.96
C GLN A 436 -39.91 42.60 -33.24
N THR A 437 -39.25 41.75 -34.03
CA THR A 437 -38.80 42.12 -35.38
C THR A 437 -39.94 41.86 -36.34
N GLN A 438 -40.54 42.94 -36.87
CA GLN A 438 -41.53 42.88 -37.93
C GLN A 438 -40.85 42.42 -39.22
N PHE A 439 -41.23 41.26 -39.73
CA PHE A 439 -40.92 40.86 -41.10
C PHE A 439 -41.79 41.68 -42.07
N GLN A 440 -41.15 42.53 -42.87
CA GLN A 440 -41.77 43.10 -44.06
C GLN A 440 -41.64 42.09 -45.21
N ASN A 441 -42.78 41.87 -45.88
CA ASN A 441 -42.94 41.04 -47.07
C ASN A 441 -42.06 41.55 -48.23
N PHE A 442 -41.39 40.62 -48.89
CA PHE A 442 -41.02 40.71 -50.30
C PHE A 442 -41.25 39.36 -50.98
#